data_AF-A0A101SRF4-F1
#
_entry.id   AF-A0A101SRF4-F1
#
_cell.length_a   1.000
_cell.length_b   1.000
_cell.length_c   1.000
_cell.angle_alpha   90.00
_cell.angle_beta   90.00
_cell.angle_gamma   90.00
#
_symmetry.space_group_name_H-M   'P 1'
#
loop_
_entity.id
_entity.type
_entity.pdbx_description
1 polymer ?
#
loop_
_entity_poly.entity_id
_entity_poly.type
_entity_poly.pdbx_seq_one_letter_code
_entity_poly.pdbx_strand_id
1 'polypeptide(L)'
;MGPDSSGRRGSGGSLQESVQRLTSRARFVVLTQVVAHPHAQHRDIARRLQQRLLTDLRSPLGVTLLHPGDRAGQTAFSSWGWQNMGVVVGLPGPVAPCVLILLAEGPSPAGR
;
A
#
# COMPACT_ATOMS: atom_id res chain seq x y z
N MET A 1 -43.02 -30.06 3.99
CA MET A 1 -41.79 -30.30 3.21
C MET A 1 -41.32 -28.92 2.75
N GLY A 2 -40.28 -28.39 3.41
CA GLY A 2 -40.11 -26.96 3.67
C GLY A 2 -39.47 -26.12 2.55
N PRO A 3 -39.60 -24.78 2.61
CA PRO A 3 -38.79 -23.86 1.85
C PRO A 3 -37.91 -23.02 2.81
N ASP A 4 -36.64 -23.38 2.99
CA ASP A 4 -35.67 -22.52 3.68
C ASP A 4 -34.39 -22.41 2.83
N SER A 5 -34.50 -21.71 1.70
CA SER A 5 -33.33 -21.23 0.94
C SER A 5 -33.03 -19.77 1.26
N SER A 6 -32.99 -19.42 2.56
CA SER A 6 -32.45 -18.12 3.01
C SER A 6 -31.05 -18.28 3.57
N GLY A 7 -30.17 -18.97 2.84
CA GLY A 7 -28.77 -19.09 3.18
C GLY A 7 -27.94 -18.11 2.38
N ARG A 8 -27.30 -17.15 3.06
CA ARG A 8 -26.16 -16.33 2.57
C ARG A 8 -26.46 -14.94 2.01
N ARG A 9 -27.21 -14.13 2.76
CA ARG A 9 -27.08 -12.66 2.71
C ARG A 9 -26.55 -12.18 4.06
N GLY A 10 -25.23 -12.18 4.28
CA GLY A 10 -24.74 -11.86 5.63
C GLY A 10 -23.24 -11.65 5.89
N SER A 11 -22.32 -11.73 4.92
CA SER A 11 -20.89 -11.47 5.21
C SER A 11 -20.30 -10.26 4.49
N GLY A 12 -20.94 -9.75 3.43
CA GLY A 12 -20.47 -8.57 2.71
C GLY A 12 -20.67 -7.27 3.50
N GLY A 13 -21.82 -7.12 4.15
CA GLY A 13 -22.17 -5.90 4.88
C GLY A 13 -21.27 -5.63 6.10
N SER A 14 -20.97 -6.66 6.90
CA SER A 14 -20.12 -6.52 8.09
C SER A 14 -18.65 -6.27 7.75
N LEU A 15 -18.12 -6.91 6.69
CA LEU A 15 -16.77 -6.64 6.19
C LEU A 15 -16.69 -5.23 5.60
N GLN A 16 -17.65 -4.83 4.77
CA GLN A 16 -17.69 -3.50 4.17
C GLN A 16 -17.77 -2.42 5.24
N GLU A 17 -18.61 -2.61 6.27
CA GLU A 17 -18.70 -1.68 7.40
C GLU A 17 -17.40 -1.63 8.20
N SER A 18 -16.75 -2.77 8.43
CA SER A 18 -15.46 -2.82 9.11
C SER A 18 -14.37 -2.10 8.31
N VAL A 19 -14.30 -2.34 6.99
CA VAL A 19 -13.38 -1.65 6.08
C VAL A 19 -13.68 -0.16 6.05
N GLN A 20 -14.94 0.26 5.97
CA GLN A 20 -15.31 1.68 5.99
C GLN A 20 -14.95 2.33 7.32
N ARG A 21 -15.22 1.68 8.46
CA ARG A 21 -14.84 2.20 9.78
C ARG A 21 -13.32 2.35 9.90
N LEU A 22 -12.55 1.36 9.47
CA LEU A 22 -11.08 1.39 9.49
C LEU A 22 -10.52 2.43 8.51
N THR A 23 -11.10 2.58 7.33
CA THR A 23 -10.62 3.52 6.29
C THR A 23 -11.15 4.94 6.47
N SER A 24 -12.22 5.16 7.26
CA SER A 24 -12.82 6.49 7.51
C SER A 24 -11.86 7.49 8.15
N ARG A 25 -10.86 7.00 8.89
CA ARG A 25 -9.83 7.80 9.57
C ARG A 25 -8.42 7.50 9.07
N ALA A 26 -8.22 6.41 8.33
CA ALA A 26 -6.92 6.06 7.80
C ALA A 26 -6.56 7.01 6.65
N ARG A 27 -5.54 7.82 6.86
CA ARG A 27 -4.87 8.54 5.78
C ARG A 27 -3.82 7.60 5.22
N PHE A 28 -3.99 7.21 3.96
CA PHE A 28 -2.98 6.50 3.21
C PHE A 28 -2.76 7.20 1.87
N VAL A 29 -1.55 7.08 1.35
CA VAL A 29 -1.17 7.64 0.06
C VAL A 29 -0.80 6.49 -0.85
N VAL A 30 -1.47 6.43 -2.00
CA VAL A 30 -1.12 5.50 -3.06
C VAL A 30 -0.12 6.16 -3.99
N LEU A 31 1.12 5.70 -3.94
CA LEU A 31 2.17 6.04 -4.88
C LEU A 31 2.00 5.15 -6.12
N THR A 32 1.46 5.72 -7.19
CA THR A 32 1.25 4.98 -8.44
C THR A 32 2.55 4.82 -9.22
N GLN A 33 3.33 5.89 -9.32
CA GLN A 33 4.60 5.91 -10.03
C GLN A 33 5.58 6.88 -9.37
N VAL A 34 6.83 6.45 -9.24
CA VAL A 34 7.95 7.32 -8.86
C VAL A 34 9.08 7.07 -9.84
N VAL A 35 9.30 8.04 -10.71
CA VAL A 35 10.35 7.96 -11.73
C VAL A 35 11.42 8.99 -11.39
N ALA A 36 12.63 8.50 -11.11
CA ALA A 36 13.81 9.34 -10.97
C ALA A 36 14.77 9.01 -12.11
N HIS A 37 15.37 10.04 -12.72
CA HIS A 37 16.39 9.82 -13.72
C HIS A 37 17.60 9.13 -13.07
N PRO A 38 18.12 8.03 -13.65
CA PRO A 38 19.25 7.31 -13.08
C PRO A 38 20.48 8.23 -13.02
N HIS A 39 20.97 8.47 -11.80
CA HIS A 39 22.11 9.35 -11.58
C HIS A 39 23.18 8.63 -10.79
N ALA A 40 24.42 8.61 -11.29
CA ALA A 40 25.52 7.84 -10.69
C ALA A 40 25.81 8.24 -9.23
N GLN A 41 25.73 9.54 -8.95
CA GLN A 41 25.98 10.13 -7.62
C GLN A 41 24.74 10.22 -6.72
N HIS A 42 23.52 10.12 -7.27
CA HIS A 42 22.28 10.40 -6.54
C HIS A 42 21.29 9.24 -6.68
N ARG A 43 21.69 8.06 -6.21
CA ARG A 43 20.92 6.81 -6.34
C ARG A 43 19.64 6.79 -5.51
N ASP A 44 19.49 7.71 -4.57
CA ASP A 44 18.38 7.74 -3.61
C ASP A 44 17.40 8.91 -3.84
N ILE A 45 17.41 9.53 -5.03
CA ILE A 45 16.43 10.56 -5.42
C ILE A 45 15.00 10.03 -5.30
N ALA A 46 14.72 8.84 -5.86
CA ALA A 46 13.39 8.23 -5.80
C ALA A 46 12.92 8.02 -4.35
N ARG A 47 13.81 7.53 -3.49
CA ARG A 47 13.55 7.35 -2.05
C ARG A 47 13.24 8.68 -1.35
N ARG A 48 14.04 9.72 -1.59
CA ARG A 48 13.83 11.05 -0.99
C ARG A 48 12.51 11.68 -1.43
N LEU A 49 12.15 11.52 -2.71
CA LEU A 49 10.87 12.00 -3.24
C LEU A 49 9.69 11.28 -2.56
N GLN A 50 9.75 9.96 -2.39
CA GLN A 50 8.73 9.20 -1.67
C GLN A 50 8.57 9.66 -0.22
N GLN A 51 9.69 9.80 0.49
CA GLN A 51 9.68 10.23 1.89
C GLN A 51 9.09 11.62 2.02
N ARG A 52 9.51 12.58 1.20
CA ARG A 52 8.95 13.94 1.20
C ARG A 52 7.46 13.93 0.90
N LEU A 53 7.01 13.19 -0.11
CA LEU A 53 5.59 13.12 -0.46
C LEU A 53 4.75 12.58 0.70
N LEU A 54 5.20 11.50 1.36
CA LEU A 54 4.50 10.92 2.50
C LEU A 54 4.47 11.87 3.70
N THR A 55 5.58 12.56 3.97
CA THR A 55 5.68 13.57 5.05
C THR A 55 4.78 14.76 4.78
N ASP A 56 4.80 15.32 3.57
CA ASP A 56 4.02 16.50 3.18
C ASP A 56 2.51 16.20 3.24
N LEU A 57 2.11 15.00 2.84
CA LEU A 57 0.72 14.53 2.94
C LEU A 57 0.33 14.07 4.36
N ARG A 58 1.28 14.09 5.31
CA ARG A 58 1.11 13.63 6.70
C ARG A 58 0.45 12.26 6.79
N SER A 59 0.86 11.36 5.89
CA SER A 59 0.25 10.04 5.77
C SER A 59 1.05 9.01 6.58
N PRO A 60 0.46 8.35 7.58
CA PRO A 60 1.13 7.28 8.32
C PRO A 60 1.36 6.02 7.47
N LEU A 61 0.67 5.89 6.33
CA LEU A 61 0.74 4.72 5.45
C LEU A 61 0.99 5.15 4.00
N GLY A 62 2.06 4.64 3.40
CA GLY A 62 2.29 4.62 1.97
C GLY A 62 1.93 3.27 1.38
N VAL A 63 1.30 3.27 0.22
CA VAL A 63 0.96 2.06 -0.56
C VAL A 63 1.52 2.24 -1.97
N THR A 64 2.13 1.21 -2.53
CA THR A 64 2.60 1.20 -3.92
C THR A 64 2.27 -0.13 -4.58
N LEU A 65 2.11 -0.11 -5.90
CA LEU A 65 1.88 -1.28 -6.73
C LEU A 65 3.07 -1.45 -7.67
N LEU A 66 3.69 -2.63 -7.64
CA LEU A 66 4.80 -2.97 -8.53
C LEU A 66 4.43 -4.14 -9.43
N HIS A 67 4.95 -4.12 -10.65
CA HIS A 67 4.87 -5.29 -11.52
C HIS A 67 5.61 -6.46 -10.87
N PRO A 68 5.05 -7.68 -10.80
CA PRO A 68 5.69 -8.80 -10.09
C PRO A 68 7.01 -9.23 -10.73
N GLY A 69 7.19 -8.98 -12.03
CA GLY A 69 8.46 -9.17 -12.74
C GLY A 69 9.53 -8.10 -12.47
N ASP A 70 9.19 -6.97 -11.84
CA ASP A 70 10.15 -5.92 -11.52
C ASP A 70 10.92 -6.26 -10.23
N ARG A 71 11.95 -7.09 -10.38
CA ARG A 71 12.80 -7.52 -9.25
C ARG A 71 13.68 -6.39 -8.73
N ALA A 72 14.12 -5.48 -9.60
CA ALA A 72 14.96 -4.35 -9.21
C ALA A 72 14.17 -3.36 -8.34
N GLY A 73 12.95 -3.02 -8.76
CA GLY A 73 12.02 -2.21 -7.97
C GLY A 73 11.69 -2.86 -6.64
N GLN A 74 11.29 -4.14 -6.62
CA GLN A 74 10.99 -4.84 -5.38
C GLN A 74 12.18 -4.84 -4.39
N THR A 75 13.41 -5.06 -4.89
CA THR A 75 14.62 -5.04 -4.07
C THR A 75 14.90 -3.64 -3.53
N ALA A 76 14.78 -2.61 -4.37
CA ALA A 76 14.98 -1.22 -3.96
C ALA A 76 13.97 -0.81 -2.88
N PHE A 77 12.68 -1.05 -3.10
CA PHE A 77 11.63 -0.74 -2.13
C PHE A 77 11.82 -1.51 -0.81
N SER A 78 12.17 -2.80 -0.88
CA SER A 78 12.49 -3.59 0.32
C SER A 78 13.66 -3.00 1.11
N SER A 79 14.71 -2.55 0.41
CA SER A 79 15.87 -1.89 1.04
C SER A 79 15.52 -0.55 1.70
N TRP A 80 14.40 0.07 1.32
CA TRP A 80 13.90 1.33 1.89
C TRP A 80 12.85 1.11 2.99
N GLY A 81 12.62 -0.14 3.41
CA GLY A 81 11.69 -0.49 4.50
C GLY A 81 10.27 -0.80 4.05
N TRP A 82 10.01 -0.87 2.74
CA TRP A 82 8.70 -1.28 2.24
C TRP A 82 8.50 -2.80 2.43
N GLN A 83 7.31 -3.17 2.85
CA GLN A 83 6.92 -4.56 3.11
C GLN A 83 5.98 -5.05 2.01
N ASN A 84 6.31 -6.15 1.36
CA ASN A 84 5.45 -6.80 0.36
C ASN A 84 4.31 -7.54 1.07
N MET A 85 3.06 -7.15 0.77
CA MET A 85 1.84 -7.70 1.35
C MET A 85 1.14 -8.72 0.42
N GLY A 86 1.80 -9.12 -0.67
CA GLY A 86 1.29 -10.08 -1.64
C GLY A 86 0.89 -9.43 -2.96
N VAL A 87 -0.02 -10.09 -3.69
CA VAL A 87 -0.52 -9.62 -4.98
C VAL A 87 -1.97 -9.18 -4.88
N VAL A 88 -2.33 -8.13 -5.61
CA VAL A 88 -3.72 -7.67 -5.71
C VAL A 88 -4.38 -8.31 -6.93
N VAL A 89 -5.33 -9.19 -6.69
CA VAL A 89 -6.14 -9.83 -7.73
C VAL A 89 -7.41 -9.01 -8.01
N GLY A 90 -7.90 -9.06 -9.26
CA GLY A 90 -9.14 -8.38 -9.64
C GLY A 90 -9.00 -6.92 -10.05
N LEU A 91 -7.77 -6.38 -10.14
CA LEU A 91 -7.52 -5.11 -10.80
C LEU A 91 -7.52 -5.29 -12.33
N PRO A 92 -8.01 -4.30 -13.10
CA PRO A 92 -7.90 -4.32 -14.55
C PRO A 92 -6.44 -4.27 -14.97
N GLY A 93 -6.00 -5.25 -15.76
CA GLY A 93 -4.63 -5.32 -16.26
C GLY A 93 -4.21 -6.75 -16.64
N PRO A 94 -3.08 -6.89 -17.36
CA PRO A 94 -2.60 -8.19 -17.82
C PRO A 94 -2.01 -9.04 -16.67
N VAL A 95 -1.57 -8.42 -15.58
CA VAL A 95 -0.84 -9.07 -14.49
C VAL A 95 -1.28 -8.50 -13.14
N ALA A 96 -1.41 -9.37 -12.13
CA ALA A 96 -1.69 -8.97 -10.75
C ALA A 96 -0.44 -8.29 -10.13
N PRO A 97 -0.50 -7.00 -9.77
CA PRO A 97 0.64 -6.30 -9.19
C PRO A 97 0.91 -6.74 -7.75
N CYS A 98 2.17 -6.71 -7.34
CA CYS A 98 2.57 -6.82 -5.94
C CYS A 98 2.20 -5.52 -5.21
N VAL A 99 1.53 -5.64 -4.05
CA VAL A 99 1.27 -4.52 -3.15
C VAL A 99 2.38 -4.43 -2.12
N LEU A 100 3.00 -3.27 -2.02
CA LEU A 100 3.96 -2.98 -0.96
C LEU A 100 3.42 -1.83 -0.11
N ILE A 101 3.67 -1.90 1.20
CA ILE A 101 3.31 -0.84 2.13
C ILE A 101 4.54 -0.31 2.86
N LEU A 102 4.52 0.98 3.18
CA LEU A 102 5.46 1.62 4.07
C LEU A 102 4.66 2.25 5.20
N LEU A 103 4.89 1.78 6.42
CA LEU A 103 4.43 2.46 7.61
C LEU A 103 5.44 3.57 7.88
N ALA A 104 5.00 4.83 7.84
CA ALA A 104 5.78 5.86 8.49
C ALA A 104 5.69 5.55 9.97
N GLU A 105 6.80 5.14 10.60
CA GLU A 105 6.88 5.14 12.05
C GLU A 105 6.38 6.52 12.49
N GLY A 106 5.27 6.52 13.23
CA GLY A 106 4.85 7.73 13.93
C GLY A 106 6.04 8.21 14.76
N PRO A 107 6.12 9.51 15.10
CA PRO A 107 7.12 9.96 16.06
C PRO A 107 7.05 9.01 17.26
N SER A 108 8.16 8.31 17.51
CA SER A 108 8.29 7.42 18.66
C SER A 108 7.79 8.19 19.88
N PRO A 109 6.95 7.62 20.74
CA PRO A 109 6.60 8.22 22.03
C PRO A 109 7.79 8.13 23.01
N ALA A 110 9.01 8.40 22.53
CA ALA A 110 10.18 8.60 23.36
C ALA A 110 10.23 10.08 23.75
N GLY A 111 9.67 10.39 24.92
CA GLY A 111 9.86 11.69 25.56
C GLY A 111 8.63 12.21 26.28
N ARG A 112 8.26 11.59 27.39
CA ARG A 112 7.64 12.31 28.51
C ARG A 112 8.20 11.80 29.82
#